data_AF-W9H8S7-F1
#
_entry.id   AF-W9H8S7-F1
#
_cell.length_a   1.000
_cell.length_b   1.000
_cell.length_c   1.000
_cell.angle_alpha   90.00
_cell.angle_beta   90.00
_cell.angle_gamma   90.00
#
_symmetry.space_group_name_H-M   'P 1'
#
loop_
_entity.id
_entity.type
_entity.pdbx_description
1 polymer ?
#
loop_
_entity_poly.entity_id
_entity_poly.type
_entity_poly.pdbx_seq_one_letter_code
_entity_poly.pdbx_strand_id
1 'polypeptide(L)'
;MSLRHEAFARHVASGASFARAARMAGYAWNSARQTGSRLMRDPGIAARVVELSAAEDHRRRAELDELAAAAKRILLDAMEKQNFFAALRAIDRITTLRDLEGQGIDARAAAFDAEPDDGVETGSTSSIAEPEALFEPPMPPAIPAPVEPAPDDPERAHRKTVNARNLHQRRCLDLLTTRHPDIRARLRRQEDAHLYFDDHLRLLPSNRWPQQPQEPPQRPSRHDG
;
A
#
# COMPACT_ATOMS: atom_id res chain seq x y z
N MET A 1 -26.19 -5.75 16.74
CA MET A 1 -25.12 -5.89 15.71
C MET A 1 -24.64 -7.33 15.70
N SER A 2 -24.46 -7.97 14.54
CA SER A 2 -24.03 -9.39 14.46
C SER A 2 -22.53 -9.54 14.72
N LEU A 3 -22.08 -10.72 15.15
CA LEU A 3 -20.65 -11.02 15.38
C LEU A 3 -19.78 -10.79 14.14
N ARG A 4 -20.30 -11.07 12.94
CA ARG A 4 -19.57 -10.84 11.68
C ARG A 4 -19.46 -9.36 11.33
N HIS A 5 -20.49 -8.56 11.62
CA HIS A 5 -20.44 -7.10 11.42
C HIS A 5 -19.43 -6.44 12.36
N GLU A 6 -19.37 -6.91 13.61
CA GLU A 6 -18.39 -6.44 14.59
C GLU A 6 -16.96 -6.84 14.21
N ALA A 7 -16.75 -8.08 13.75
CA ALA A 7 -15.43 -8.51 13.24
C ALA A 7 -15.00 -7.68 12.01
N PHE A 8 -15.92 -7.46 11.07
CA PHE A 8 -15.68 -6.58 9.92
C PHE A 8 -15.29 -5.17 10.37
N ALA A 9 -16.06 -4.57 11.29
CA ALA A 9 -15.80 -3.23 11.78
C ALA A 9 -14.43 -3.11 12.46
N ARG A 10 -14.02 -4.10 13.25
CA ARG A 10 -12.68 -4.15 13.86
C ARG A 10 -11.56 -4.23 12.82
N HIS A 11 -11.73 -5.05 11.79
CA HIS A 11 -10.69 -5.16 10.74
C HIS A 11 -10.56 -3.86 9.93
N VAL A 12 -11.67 -3.21 9.60
CA VAL A 12 -11.64 -1.90 8.95
C VAL A 12 -11.03 -0.84 9.88
N ALA A 13 -11.37 -0.86 11.17
CA ALA A 13 -10.76 0.02 12.17
C ALA A 13 -9.25 -0.23 12.33
N SER A 14 -8.76 -1.46 12.15
CA SER A 14 -7.32 -1.72 12.12
C SER A 14 -6.62 -1.30 10.82
N GLY A 15 -7.37 -0.75 9.84
CA GLY A 15 -6.84 -0.27 8.57
C GLY A 15 -6.87 -1.28 7.42
N ALA A 16 -7.61 -2.39 7.55
CA ALA A 16 -7.81 -3.32 6.43
C ALA A 16 -8.81 -2.75 5.40
N SER A 17 -8.58 -3.03 4.12
CA SER A 17 -9.54 -2.73 3.05
C SER A 17 -10.88 -3.44 3.30
N PHE A 18 -11.98 -2.91 2.75
CA PHE A 18 -13.31 -3.52 2.96
C PHE A 18 -13.37 -4.96 2.45
N ALA A 19 -12.75 -5.26 1.31
CA ALA A 19 -12.69 -6.62 0.78
C ALA A 19 -11.90 -7.55 1.69
N ARG A 20 -10.75 -7.10 2.22
CA ARG A 20 -9.94 -7.89 3.17
C ARG A 20 -10.66 -8.08 4.51
N ALA A 21 -11.25 -7.02 5.05
CA ALA A 21 -12.01 -7.06 6.29
C ALA A 21 -13.21 -8.02 6.19
N ALA A 22 -13.93 -8.01 5.07
CA ALA A 22 -15.04 -8.93 4.83
C ALA A 22 -14.58 -10.39 4.78
N ARG A 23 -13.45 -10.67 4.12
CA ARG A 23 -12.85 -12.02 4.12
C ARG A 23 -12.47 -12.47 5.53
N MET A 24 -11.80 -11.61 6.30
CA MET A 24 -11.40 -11.91 7.67
C MET A 24 -12.61 -12.09 8.61
N ALA A 25 -13.71 -11.40 8.34
CA ALA A 25 -14.98 -11.55 9.07
C ALA A 25 -15.78 -12.79 8.66
N GLY A 26 -15.29 -13.61 7.72
CA GLY A 26 -15.90 -14.87 7.29
C GLY A 26 -16.95 -14.73 6.20
N TYR A 27 -16.95 -13.65 5.42
CA TYR A 27 -17.77 -13.53 4.20
C TYR A 27 -17.13 -14.28 3.03
N ALA A 28 -17.96 -14.69 2.07
CA ALA A 28 -17.50 -15.41 0.89
C ALA A 28 -16.48 -14.59 0.10
N TRP A 29 -15.40 -15.25 -0.34
CA TRP A 29 -14.29 -14.60 -1.03
C TRP A 29 -14.72 -13.88 -2.31
N ASN A 30 -15.57 -14.54 -3.11
CA ASN A 30 -16.02 -14.06 -4.42
C ASN A 30 -16.91 -12.81 -4.34
N SER A 31 -17.57 -12.59 -3.20
CA SER A 31 -18.46 -11.44 -2.99
C SER A 31 -17.94 -10.48 -1.91
N ALA A 32 -16.73 -10.68 -1.39
CA ALA A 32 -16.22 -9.93 -0.24
C ALA A 32 -16.12 -8.42 -0.50
N ARG A 33 -15.74 -8.01 -1.72
CA ARG A 33 -15.67 -6.59 -2.11
C ARG A 33 -17.05 -5.93 -2.11
N GLN A 34 -18.02 -6.54 -2.78
CA GLN A 34 -19.40 -6.03 -2.84
C GLN A 34 -20.06 -6.05 -1.46
N THR A 35 -19.83 -7.12 -0.69
CA THR A 35 -20.34 -7.26 0.66
C THR A 35 -19.74 -6.20 1.58
N GLY A 36 -18.43 -6.01 1.57
CA GLY A 36 -17.76 -4.98 2.36
C GLY A 36 -18.26 -3.57 2.03
N SER A 37 -18.45 -3.25 0.74
CA SER A 37 -19.03 -1.96 0.31
C SER A 37 -20.48 -1.80 0.80
N ARG A 38 -21.29 -2.86 0.71
CA ARG A 38 -22.68 -2.84 1.22
C ARG A 38 -22.72 -2.66 2.73
N LEU A 39 -21.82 -3.30 3.49
CA LEU A 39 -21.74 -3.17 4.94
C LEU A 39 -21.38 -1.74 5.37
N MET A 40 -20.50 -1.05 4.63
CA MET A 40 -20.17 0.35 4.93
C MET A 40 -21.29 1.34 4.60
N ARG A 41 -22.31 0.94 3.82
CA ARG A 41 -23.53 1.75 3.62
C ARG A 41 -24.50 1.64 4.78
N ASP A 42 -24.35 0.64 5.65
CA ASP A 42 -25.12 0.56 6.89
C ASP A 42 -24.57 1.58 7.89
N PRO A 43 -25.35 2.60 8.29
CA PRO A 43 -24.89 3.65 9.19
C PRO A 43 -24.46 3.10 10.55
N GLY A 44 -25.03 1.98 11.02
CA GLY A 44 -24.64 1.38 12.30
C GLY A 44 -23.23 0.79 12.26
N ILE A 45 -22.87 0.15 11.15
CA ILE A 45 -21.53 -0.42 10.94
C ILE A 45 -20.51 0.69 10.71
N ALA A 46 -20.85 1.69 9.89
CA ALA A 46 -19.98 2.84 9.64
C ALA A 46 -19.67 3.61 10.93
N ALA A 47 -20.69 3.90 11.75
CA ALA A 47 -20.49 4.56 13.05
C ALA A 47 -19.58 3.73 13.97
N ARG A 48 -19.78 2.40 14.00
CA ARG A 48 -18.94 1.50 14.79
C ARG A 48 -17.47 1.49 14.34
N VAL A 49 -17.21 1.52 13.03
CA VAL A 49 -15.85 1.64 12.49
C VAL A 49 -15.19 2.94 12.95
N VAL A 50 -15.91 4.06 12.90
CA VAL A 50 -15.40 5.36 13.34
C VAL A 50 -15.07 5.35 14.83
N GLU A 51 -15.96 4.81 15.66
CA GLU A 51 -15.74 4.68 17.11
C GLU A 51 -14.48 3.86 17.43
N LEU A 52 -14.35 2.67 16.81
CA LEU A 52 -13.20 1.80 17.01
C LEU A 52 -11.91 2.45 16.50
N SER A 53 -11.96 3.13 15.35
CA SER A 53 -10.81 3.84 14.79
C SER A 53 -10.34 4.95 15.72
N ALA A 54 -11.27 5.75 16.26
CA ALA A 54 -10.95 6.80 17.20
C ALA A 54 -10.36 6.26 18.52
N ALA A 55 -10.87 5.14 19.02
CA ALA A 55 -10.33 4.48 20.21
C ALA A 55 -8.91 3.96 19.98
N GLU A 56 -8.63 3.36 18.82
CA GLU A 56 -7.29 2.90 18.44
C GLU A 56 -6.32 4.07 18.22
N ASP A 57 -6.77 5.14 17.57
CA ASP A 57 -5.96 6.35 17.38
C ASP A 57 -5.61 6.99 18.72
N HIS A 58 -6.57 7.07 19.64
CA HIS A 58 -6.33 7.57 20.99
C HIS A 58 -5.31 6.71 21.75
N ARG A 59 -5.45 5.38 21.70
CA ARG A 59 -4.49 4.46 22.31
C ARG A 59 -3.09 4.65 21.73
N ARG A 60 -2.96 4.72 20.41
CA ARG A 60 -1.66 4.94 19.74
C ARG A 60 -1.02 6.26 20.13
N ARG A 61 -1.79 7.35 20.21
CA ARG A 61 -1.28 8.64 20.69
C ARG A 61 -0.79 8.55 22.13
N ALA A 62 -1.55 7.91 23.02
CA ALA A 62 -1.13 7.72 24.40
C ALA A 62 0.19 6.91 24.52
N GLU A 63 0.34 5.86 23.71
CA GLU A 63 1.60 5.08 23.64
C GLU A 63 2.77 5.94 23.14
N LEU A 64 2.58 6.73 22.07
CA LEU A 64 3.60 7.65 21.56
C LEU A 64 3.99 8.73 22.58
N ASP A 65 3.01 9.28 23.30
CA ASP A 65 3.23 10.25 24.38
C ASP A 65 4.03 9.65 25.54
N GLU A 66 3.74 8.40 25.91
CA GLU A 66 4.49 7.68 26.94
C GLU A 66 5.95 7.47 26.53
N LEU A 67 6.19 7.05 25.28
CA LEU A 67 7.54 6.90 24.72
C LEU A 67 8.27 8.24 24.66
N ALA A 68 7.59 9.31 24.25
CA ALA A 68 8.17 10.65 24.22
C ALA A 68 8.51 11.15 25.64
N ALA A 69 7.68 10.86 26.64
CA ALA A 69 7.96 11.17 28.03
C ALA A 69 9.18 10.39 28.56
N ALA A 70 9.31 9.10 28.22
CA ALA A 70 10.48 8.30 28.57
C ALA A 70 11.76 8.87 27.93
N ALA A 71 11.71 9.23 26.64
CA ALA A 71 12.85 9.84 25.95
C ALA A 71 13.25 11.20 26.58
N LYS A 72 12.28 12.02 27.01
CA LYS A 72 12.56 13.26 27.74
C LYS A 72 13.28 13.02 29.07
N ARG A 73 12.93 11.96 29.82
CA ARG A 73 13.63 11.60 31.06
C ARG A 73 15.08 11.21 30.78
N ILE A 74 15.33 10.43 29.72
CA ILE A 74 16.69 10.07 29.28
C ILE A 74 17.48 11.31 28.89
N LEU A 75 16.85 12.26 28.17
CA LEU A 75 17.49 13.53 27.82
C LEU A 75 17.95 14.29 29.06
N LEU A 76 17.08 14.44 30.06
CA LEU A 76 17.42 15.14 31.31
C LEU A 76 18.58 14.45 32.05
N ASP A 77 18.52 13.13 32.24
CA ASP A 77 19.58 12.35 32.88
C ASP A 77 20.91 12.43 32.10
N ALA A 78 20.86 12.40 30.77
CA ALA A 78 22.04 12.57 29.93
C ALA A 78 22.65 13.97 30.04
N MET A 79 21.82 15.02 30.13
CA MET A 79 22.29 16.39 30.33
C MET A 79 22.92 16.57 31.72
N GLU A 80 22.32 16.01 32.77
CA GLU A 80 22.89 16.02 34.13
C GLU A 80 24.27 15.35 34.17
N LYS A 81 24.44 14.23 33.44
CA LYS A 81 25.71 13.51 33.31
C LYS A 81 26.66 14.08 32.25
N GLN A 82 26.31 15.22 31.64
CA GLN A 82 27.05 15.85 30.54
C GLN A 82 27.34 14.92 29.35
N ASN A 83 26.48 13.91 29.14
CA ASN A 83 26.56 13.02 28.00
C ASN A 83 25.76 13.60 26.83
N PHE A 84 26.37 14.54 26.13
CA PHE A 84 25.73 15.27 25.02
C PHE A 84 25.34 14.37 23.84
N PHE A 85 26.03 13.26 23.62
CA PHE A 85 25.67 12.32 22.56
C PHE A 85 24.35 11.61 22.86
N ALA A 86 24.17 11.12 24.10
CA ALA A 86 22.92 10.52 24.53
C ALA A 86 21.76 11.54 24.51
N ALA A 87 22.03 12.79 24.90
CA ALA A 87 21.07 13.88 24.80
C ALA A 87 20.61 14.13 23.35
N LEU A 88 21.54 14.24 22.40
CA LEU A 88 21.22 14.43 20.99
C LEU A 88 20.39 13.26 20.43
N ARG A 89 20.77 12.03 20.76
CA ARG A 89 19.99 10.83 20.38
C ARG A 89 18.58 10.85 20.94
N ALA A 90 18.39 11.29 22.19
CA ALA A 90 17.07 11.40 22.78
C ALA A 90 16.21 12.46 22.07
N ILE A 91 16.82 13.60 21.68
CA ILE A 91 16.16 14.64 20.88
C ILE A 91 15.70 14.08 19.53
N ASP A 92 16.57 13.36 18.80
CA ASP A 92 16.22 12.74 17.52
C ASP A 92 15.07 11.73 17.65
N ARG A 93 14.99 11.02 18.78
CA ARG A 93 13.88 10.10 19.03
C ARG A 93 12.58 10.83 19.32
N ILE A 94 12.63 11.93 20.09
CA ILE A 94 11.45 12.76 20.35
C ILE A 94 10.90 13.37 19.06
N THR A 95 11.77 13.88 18.17
CA THR A 95 11.33 14.43 16.88
C THR A 95 10.71 13.36 16.00
N THR A 96 11.36 12.19 15.87
CA THR A 96 10.82 11.06 15.11
C THR A 96 9.44 10.63 15.61
N LEU A 97 9.24 10.54 16.93
CA LEU A 97 7.95 10.13 17.51
C LEU A 97 6.84 11.15 17.23
N ARG A 98 7.16 12.44 17.21
CA ARG A 98 6.20 13.51 16.86
C ARG A 98 5.86 13.55 15.38
N ASP A 99 6.83 13.29 14.51
CA ASP A 99 6.60 13.23 13.07
C ASP A 99 5.69 12.05 12.70
N LEU A 100 5.84 10.91 13.39
CA LEU A 100 4.98 9.74 13.21
C LEU A 100 3.53 10.00 13.62
N GLU A 101 3.29 10.89 14.58
CA GLU A 101 1.93 11.29 14.97
C GLU A 101 1.20 12.03 13.83
N GLY A 102 1.93 12.88 13.08
CA GLY A 102 1.40 13.57 11.90
C GLY A 102 1.18 12.64 10.71
N GLN A 103 2.11 11.75 10.42
CA GLN A 103 2.05 10.84 9.27
C GLN A 103 0.95 9.77 9.37
N GLY A 104 0.57 9.38 10.59
CA GLY A 104 -0.45 8.34 10.81
C GLY A 104 -1.84 8.70 10.27
N ILE A 105 -2.19 9.99 10.24
CA ILE A 105 -3.48 10.48 9.75
C ILE A 105 -3.51 10.43 8.22
N ASP A 106 -2.42 10.87 7.56
CA ASP A 106 -2.31 10.94 6.11
C ASP A 106 -2.17 9.55 5.45
N ALA A 107 -1.38 8.66 6.04
CA ALA A 107 -1.17 7.31 5.52
C ALA A 107 -2.46 6.47 5.55
N ARG A 108 -3.34 6.74 6.53
CA ARG A 108 -4.60 6.03 6.68
C ARG A 108 -5.64 6.48 5.65
N ALA A 109 -5.71 7.78 5.36
CA ALA A 109 -6.53 8.30 4.26
C ALA A 109 -6.08 7.68 2.92
N ALA A 110 -4.77 7.60 2.67
CA ALA A 110 -4.22 7.01 1.45
C ALA A 110 -4.44 5.48 1.34
N ALA A 111 -4.47 4.75 2.47
CA ALA A 111 -4.67 3.30 2.48
C ALA A 111 -6.10 2.88 2.08
N PHE A 112 -7.10 3.75 2.25
CA PHE A 112 -8.46 3.49 1.77
C PHE A 112 -8.58 3.61 0.24
N ASP A 113 -7.72 4.42 -0.40
CA ASP A 113 -7.72 4.63 -1.85
C ASP A 113 -6.81 3.65 -2.61
N ALA A 114 -5.85 3.01 -1.93
CA ALA A 114 -4.87 2.15 -2.55
C ALA A 114 -5.19 0.65 -2.37
N GLU A 115 -6.17 0.11 -3.10
CA GLU A 115 -6.14 -1.30 -3.49
C GLU A 115 -5.85 -1.47 -4.99
N PRO A 116 -4.93 -2.38 -5.36
CA PRO A 116 -4.79 -2.84 -6.74
C PRO A 116 -6.04 -3.63 -7.14
N ASP A 117 -6.55 -3.31 -8.32
CA ASP A 117 -7.70 -3.95 -8.95
C ASP A 117 -7.44 -5.43 -9.22
N ASP A 118 -7.83 -6.31 -8.29
CA ASP A 118 -8.10 -7.70 -8.61
C ASP A 118 -9.39 -7.74 -9.43
N GLY A 119 -9.23 -7.50 -10.73
CA GLY A 119 -10.29 -7.61 -11.73
C GLY A 119 -10.91 -9.01 -11.70
N VAL A 120 -12.12 -9.08 -11.18
CA VAL A 120 -13.07 -10.16 -11.44
C VAL A 120 -14.27 -9.49 -12.08
N GLU A 121 -14.28 -9.51 -13.41
CA GLU A 121 -15.41 -9.02 -14.20
C GLU A 121 -16.64 -9.88 -13.92
N THR A 122 -17.72 -9.20 -13.56
CA THR A 122 -19.06 -9.73 -13.41
C THR A 122 -19.67 -9.99 -14.78
N GLY A 123 -19.78 -11.26 -15.16
CA GLY A 123 -20.64 -11.71 -16.25
C GLY A 123 -22.09 -11.91 -15.78
N SER A 124 -22.96 -11.02 -16.26
CA SER A 124 -24.41 -11.14 -16.47
C SER A 124 -25.20 -12.29 -15.85
N THR A 125 -26.23 -11.95 -15.08
CA THR A 125 -27.56 -12.55 -15.28
C THR A 125 -28.63 -11.48 -15.15
N SER A 126 -29.27 -11.15 -16.27
CA SER A 126 -30.60 -10.53 -16.31
C SER A 126 -31.55 -11.57 -16.88
N SER A 127 -32.51 -12.02 -16.09
CA SER A 127 -33.85 -12.40 -16.56
C SER A 127 -34.77 -12.58 -15.36
N ILE A 128 -35.68 -11.63 -15.22
CA ILE A 128 -36.95 -11.81 -14.53
C ILE A 128 -37.98 -12.19 -15.60
N ALA A 129 -38.61 -13.35 -15.42
CA ALA A 129 -39.99 -13.63 -15.83
C ALA A 129 -40.49 -14.87 -15.04
N GLU A 130 -41.47 -14.65 -14.16
CA GLU A 130 -42.30 -15.63 -13.41
C GLU A 130 -43.33 -16.35 -14.32
N PRO A 131 -44.27 -17.24 -13.88
CA PRO A 131 -44.59 -17.77 -12.52
C PRO A 131 -44.86 -19.31 -12.42
N GLU A 132 -45.05 -19.76 -11.16
CA GLU A 132 -45.78 -20.94 -10.63
C GLU A 132 -45.99 -22.22 -11.49
N ALA A 133 -45.48 -23.36 -11.00
CA ALA A 133 -46.29 -24.53 -10.59
C ALA A 133 -45.44 -25.82 -10.37
N LEU A 134 -45.73 -26.49 -9.24
CA LEU A 134 -45.69 -27.95 -8.98
C LEU A 134 -44.36 -28.75 -8.88
N PHE A 135 -44.21 -29.41 -7.72
CA PHE A 135 -43.62 -30.75 -7.43
C PHE A 135 -42.09 -30.93 -7.59
N GLU A 136 -41.27 -31.61 -6.76
CA GLU A 136 -41.38 -32.51 -5.59
C GLU A 136 -39.91 -32.72 -5.06
N PRO A 137 -39.59 -32.95 -3.76
CA PRO A 137 -38.23 -33.31 -3.30
C PRO A 137 -38.04 -34.84 -3.18
N PRO A 138 -36.83 -35.42 -2.95
CA PRO A 138 -35.45 -35.12 -3.38
C PRO A 138 -34.73 -36.36 -4.03
N MET A 139 -33.64 -36.20 -4.79
CA MET A 139 -32.76 -37.31 -5.23
C MET A 139 -31.27 -36.98 -4.95
N PRO A 140 -30.44 -37.93 -4.45
CA PRO A 140 -29.08 -37.66 -3.93
C PRO A 140 -28.03 -37.36 -5.03
N PRO A 141 -26.88 -36.75 -4.67
CA PRO A 141 -25.99 -36.06 -5.61
C PRO A 141 -25.13 -37.01 -6.45
N ALA A 142 -25.12 -36.81 -7.77
CA ALA A 142 -24.10 -37.33 -8.65
C ALA A 142 -22.81 -36.50 -8.50
N ILE A 143 -21.70 -37.18 -8.25
CA ILE A 143 -20.35 -36.62 -8.09
C ILE A 143 -19.95 -35.91 -9.40
N PRO A 144 -19.65 -34.60 -9.42
CA PRO A 144 -19.13 -33.96 -10.62
C PRO A 144 -17.69 -34.40 -10.88
N ALA A 145 -17.41 -34.82 -12.12
CA ALA A 145 -16.09 -35.19 -12.59
C ALA A 145 -15.08 -34.01 -12.49
N PRO A 146 -13.77 -34.28 -12.35
CA PRO A 146 -12.75 -33.25 -12.25
C PRO A 146 -12.73 -32.37 -13.50
N VAL A 147 -13.10 -31.10 -13.36
CA VAL A 147 -12.95 -30.09 -14.40
C VAL A 147 -11.48 -29.68 -14.44
N GLU A 148 -10.79 -30.00 -15.53
CA GLU A 148 -9.44 -29.50 -15.81
C GLU A 148 -9.43 -27.95 -15.78
N PRO A 149 -8.45 -27.31 -15.13
CA PRO A 149 -8.38 -25.86 -15.06
C PRO A 149 -8.11 -25.28 -16.45
N ALA A 150 -8.99 -24.39 -16.89
CA ALA A 150 -8.86 -23.65 -18.14
C ALA A 150 -7.55 -22.83 -18.18
N PRO A 151 -6.92 -22.68 -19.35
CA PRO A 151 -5.67 -21.93 -19.52
C PRO A 151 -5.85 -20.44 -19.20
N ASP A 152 -4.88 -19.85 -18.50
CA ASP A 152 -4.84 -18.43 -18.17
C ASP A 152 -4.95 -17.56 -19.43
N ASP A 153 -5.92 -16.65 -19.43
CA ASP A 153 -6.14 -15.67 -20.49
C ASP A 153 -4.87 -14.81 -20.73
N PRO A 154 -4.28 -14.83 -21.95
CA PRO A 154 -3.04 -14.11 -22.25
C PRO A 154 -3.16 -12.59 -22.06
N GLU A 155 -4.37 -12.02 -22.14
CA GLU A 155 -4.56 -10.59 -21.89
C GLU A 155 -4.32 -10.22 -20.42
N ARG A 156 -4.73 -11.09 -19.49
CA ARG A 156 -4.57 -10.86 -18.05
C ARG A 156 -3.10 -10.91 -17.64
N ALA A 157 -2.32 -11.82 -18.24
CA ALA A 157 -0.87 -11.89 -18.06
C ALA A 157 -0.17 -10.62 -18.59
N HIS A 158 -0.60 -10.09 -19.74
CA HIS A 158 -0.04 -8.86 -20.29
C HIS A 158 -0.34 -7.64 -19.41
N ARG A 159 -1.59 -7.49 -18.92
CA ARG A 159 -1.96 -6.37 -18.03
C ARG A 159 -1.19 -6.40 -16.71
N LYS A 160 -0.97 -7.58 -16.12
CA LYS A 160 -0.21 -7.74 -14.87
C LYS A 160 1.26 -7.33 -15.03
N THR A 161 1.89 -7.71 -16.14
CA THR A 161 3.29 -7.36 -16.42
C THR A 161 3.45 -5.86 -16.69
N VAL A 162 2.53 -5.24 -17.42
CA VAL A 162 2.51 -3.78 -17.64
C VAL A 162 2.35 -3.02 -16.32
N ASN A 163 1.43 -3.44 -15.45
CA ASN A 163 1.22 -2.81 -14.14
C ASN A 163 2.43 -2.93 -13.21
N ALA A 164 3.07 -4.10 -13.16
CA ALA A 164 4.28 -4.30 -12.37
C ALA A 164 5.42 -3.40 -12.86
N ARG A 165 5.59 -3.27 -14.18
CA ARG A 165 6.58 -2.37 -14.80
C ARG A 165 6.32 -0.91 -14.46
N ASN A 166 5.06 -0.45 -14.54
CA ASN A 166 4.67 0.93 -14.22
C ASN A 166 4.91 1.26 -12.74
N LEU A 167 4.58 0.33 -11.83
CA LEU A 167 4.83 0.50 -10.41
C LEU A 167 6.33 0.57 -10.09
N HIS A 168 7.12 -0.31 -10.70
CA HIS A 168 8.57 -0.31 -10.56
C HIS A 168 9.17 1.02 -11.04
N GLN A 169 8.76 1.51 -12.22
CA GLN A 169 9.22 2.78 -12.78
C GLN A 169 8.88 3.97 -11.87
N ARG A 170 7.67 4.02 -11.31
CA ARG A 170 7.26 5.05 -10.35
C ARG A 170 8.15 5.07 -9.11
N ARG A 171 8.47 3.89 -8.55
CA ARG A 171 9.35 3.79 -7.37
C ARG A 171 10.77 4.25 -7.68
N CYS A 172 11.32 3.90 -8.84
CA CYS A 172 12.64 4.38 -9.26
C CYS A 172 12.67 5.91 -9.38
N LEU A 173 11.63 6.51 -9.96
CA LEU A 173 11.52 7.96 -10.10
C LEU A 173 11.42 8.68 -8.75
N ASP A 174 10.65 8.13 -7.82
CA ASP A 174 10.51 8.67 -6.47
C ASP A 174 11.86 8.66 -5.74
N LEU A 175 12.56 7.52 -5.77
CA LEU A 175 13.89 7.39 -5.16
C LEU A 175 14.93 8.36 -5.75
N LEU A 176 14.91 8.57 -7.07
CA LEU A 176 15.79 9.56 -7.71
C LEU A 176 15.45 11.00 -7.27
N THR A 177 14.17 11.30 -7.10
CA THR A 177 13.72 12.63 -6.69
C THR A 177 14.09 12.92 -5.23
N THR A 178 13.92 11.95 -4.34
CA THR A 178 14.16 12.13 -2.90
C THR A 178 15.62 12.00 -2.50
N ARG A 179 16.36 11.06 -3.11
CA ARG A 179 17.71 10.68 -2.63
C ARG A 179 18.85 11.06 -3.58
N HIS A 180 18.58 11.20 -4.88
CA HIS A 180 19.63 11.37 -5.90
C HIS A 180 19.26 12.42 -6.96
N PRO A 181 19.08 13.70 -6.57
CA PRO A 181 18.71 14.76 -7.50
C PRO A 181 19.72 14.95 -8.64
N ASP A 182 21.00 14.65 -8.41
CA ASP A 182 22.06 14.75 -9.43
C ASP A 182 21.86 13.76 -10.58
N ILE A 183 21.32 12.57 -10.29
CA ILE A 183 21.00 11.55 -11.29
C ILE A 183 19.67 11.92 -11.97
N ARG A 184 18.73 12.48 -11.22
CA ARG A 184 17.48 13.00 -11.76
C ARG A 184 17.70 14.06 -12.84
N ALA A 185 18.65 14.97 -12.63
CA ALA A 185 19.02 15.99 -13.61
C ALA A 185 19.65 15.42 -14.89
N ARG A 186 20.21 14.21 -14.84
CA ARG A 186 20.86 13.54 -15.99
C ARG A 186 19.89 12.71 -16.84
N LEU A 187 18.69 12.42 -16.33
CA LEU A 187 17.69 11.66 -17.06
C LEU A 187 17.12 12.48 -18.23
N ARG A 188 17.24 11.96 -19.46
CA ARG A 188 16.60 12.56 -20.64
C ARG A 188 15.11 12.23 -20.70
N ARG A 189 14.73 11.00 -20.36
CA ARG A 189 13.34 10.55 -20.26
C ARG A 189 13.09 9.97 -18.89
N GLN A 190 11.89 10.17 -18.36
CA GLN A 190 11.49 9.58 -17.08
C GLN A 190 11.43 8.05 -17.15
N GLU A 191 11.27 7.51 -18.35
CA GLU A 191 11.29 6.08 -18.65
C GLU A 191 12.64 5.46 -18.38
N ASP A 192 13.75 6.20 -18.49
CA ASP A 192 15.10 5.67 -18.32
C ASP A 192 15.48 5.47 -16.84
N ALA A 193 14.61 5.87 -15.90
CA ALA A 193 14.88 5.80 -14.46
C ALA A 193 15.22 4.38 -13.99
N HIS A 194 14.58 3.35 -14.57
CA HIS A 194 14.83 1.95 -14.22
C HIS A 194 16.25 1.48 -14.58
N LEU A 195 16.94 2.12 -15.52
CA LEU A 195 18.30 1.74 -15.94
C LEU A 195 19.38 2.04 -14.90
N TYR A 196 19.04 2.83 -13.87
CA TYR A 196 19.96 3.19 -12.78
C TYR A 196 19.80 2.31 -11.56
N PHE A 197 18.82 1.40 -11.55
CA PHE A 197 18.53 0.53 -10.41
C PHE A 197 18.60 -0.94 -10.82
N ASP A 198 18.89 -1.80 -9.83
CA ASP A 198 18.70 -3.24 -9.97
C ASP A 198 17.24 -3.65 -9.69
N ASP A 199 16.95 -4.96 -9.82
CA ASP A 199 15.63 -5.54 -9.53
C ASP A 199 15.17 -5.29 -8.07
N HIS A 200 16.11 -4.99 -7.17
CA HIS A 200 15.87 -4.70 -5.76
C HIS A 200 15.79 -3.20 -5.44
N LEU A 201 15.67 -2.34 -6.46
CA LEU A 201 15.63 -0.87 -6.32
C LEU A 201 16.87 -0.28 -5.64
N ARG A 202 18.03 -0.96 -5.76
CA ARG A 202 19.32 -0.44 -5.31
C ARG A 202 20.00 0.26 -6.47
N LEU A 203 20.57 1.43 -6.19
CA LEU A 203 21.28 2.20 -7.20
C LEU A 203 22.48 1.38 -7.70
N LEU A 204 22.57 1.20 -9.02
CA LEU A 204 23.69 0.52 -9.64
C LEU A 204 24.98 1.33 -9.41
N PRO A 205 26.16 0.67 -9.38
CA PRO A 205 27.42 1.38 -9.36
C PRO A 205 27.61 2.19 -10.66
N SER A 206 28.32 3.32 -10.57
CA SER A 206 28.43 4.32 -11.65
C SER A 206 29.01 3.80 -12.96
N ASN A 207 29.74 2.69 -12.93
CA ASN A 207 30.29 1.99 -14.09
C ASN A 207 29.24 1.22 -14.92
N ARG A 208 28.04 1.03 -14.38
CA ARG A 208 26.90 0.36 -15.04
C ARG A 208 25.81 1.33 -15.48
N TRP A 209 26.00 2.63 -15.26
CA TRP A 209 25.04 3.63 -15.70
C TRP A 209 25.07 3.75 -17.23
N PRO A 210 23.94 4.06 -17.86
CA PRO A 210 23.92 4.32 -19.30
C PRO A 210 24.92 5.44 -19.60
N GLN A 211 25.96 5.12 -20.38
CA GLN A 211 27.02 6.07 -20.67
C GLN A 211 26.45 7.30 -21.38
N GLN A 212 26.80 8.49 -20.89
CA GLN A 212 26.55 9.71 -21.65
C GLN A 212 27.28 9.60 -22.99
N PRO A 213 26.71 10.10 -24.10
CA PRO A 213 27.50 10.38 -25.29
C PRO A 213 28.66 11.26 -24.84
N GLN A 214 29.90 10.78 -24.99
CA GLN A 214 31.08 11.59 -24.70
C GLN A 214 30.95 12.89 -25.50
N GLU A 215 30.97 14.01 -24.78
CA GLU A 215 31.17 15.32 -25.39
C GLU A 215 32.46 15.23 -26.22
N PRO A 216 32.44 15.56 -27.52
CA PRO A 216 33.61 15.40 -28.37
C PRO A 216 34.76 16.23 -27.77
N PRO A 217 36.01 15.72 -27.83
CA PRO A 217 37.15 16.40 -27.22
C PRO A 217 37.21 17.84 -27.75
N GLN A 218 37.10 18.80 -26.84
CA GLN A 218 37.26 20.22 -27.15
C GLN A 218 38.60 20.38 -27.88
N ARG A 219 38.54 20.83 -29.14
CA ARG A 219 39.73 21.12 -29.93
C ARG A 219 40.58 22.14 -29.16
N PRO A 220 41.89 21.92 -29.01
CA PRO A 220 42.75 22.90 -28.38
C PRO A 220 42.68 24.21 -29.17
N SER A 221 42.31 25.28 -28.48
CA SER A 221 42.34 26.66 -28.99
C SER A 221 43.73 26.94 -29.55
N ARG A 222 43.81 27.12 -30.87
CA ARG A 222 44.98 27.72 -31.50
C ARG A 222 45.08 29.16 -31.02
N HIS A 223 46.04 29.42 -30.14
CA HIS A 223 46.68 30.74 -30.06
C HIS A 223 47.56 30.86 -31.31
N ASP A 224 47.07 31.57 -32.31
CA ASP A 224 47.93 32.17 -33.33
C ASP A 224 48.41 33.52 -32.78
N GLY A 225 49.73 33.72 -32.85
CA GLY A 225 50.40 34.99 -32.60
C GLY A 225 50.45 35.89 -33.83
#